data_AF-A0A2E9RCN1-F1
#
_entry.id   AF-A0A2E9RCN1-F1
#
_cell.length_a   1.000
_cell.length_b   1.000
_cell.length_c   1.000
_cell.angle_alpha   90.00
_cell.angle_beta   90.00
_cell.angle_gamma   90.00
#
_symmetry.space_group_name_H-M   'P 1'
#
loop_
_entity.id
_entity.type
_entity.pdbx_description
1 polymer ?
#
loop_
_entity_poly.entity_id
_entity_poly.type
_entity_poly.pdbx_seq_one_letter_code
_entity_poly.pdbx_strand_id
1 'polypeptide(L)'
;MKLGLLCKALCVTVLVILSGPVQALDPFELKDIRVEGAHRIEVGTIFNYLPVKVGDKITDELARESVRILFSTGFFNDVQLKRDGNTLIVVVSERPSIASIEYLGNKDIRDAEIEEALHSVGFVDGKVFSQPVLDKLLKTLRERYFSRGRYSATIESTVTPLDASRVRIRLQIDEGRVARIEKLRIVGNNRFSDRELFKLLELRQDSLLGFLSSKRNYSIQKLNASLEALTSYYLDHGYINFEIDSHDVAISQNKQDIFVTISITEGEPYAFGKVELDDTQRYITKEDFSRVRPRSGAPFSRHQVLLAKTALESILT
;
A
#
# COMPACT_ATOMS: atom_id res chain seq x y z
N MET A 1 22.43 -19.76 54.92
CA MET A 1 21.20 -20.06 54.13
C MET A 1 19.88 -19.51 54.72
N LYS A 2 19.85 -18.68 55.79
CA LYS A 2 18.58 -18.21 56.39
C LYS A 2 18.21 -16.73 56.13
N LEU A 3 19.03 -15.96 55.42
CA LEU A 3 18.76 -14.52 55.17
C LEU A 3 17.98 -14.23 53.86
N GLY A 4 18.05 -15.14 52.88
CA GLY A 4 17.36 -14.97 51.58
C GLY A 4 15.87 -15.27 51.59
N LEU A 5 15.37 -16.00 52.61
CA LEU A 5 13.95 -16.38 52.68
C LEU A 5 13.07 -15.27 53.27
N LEU A 6 13.59 -14.49 54.23
CA LEU A 6 12.85 -13.36 54.81
C LEU A 6 12.63 -12.21 53.82
N CYS A 7 13.57 -11.98 52.90
CA CYS A 7 13.47 -10.90 51.92
C CYS A 7 12.43 -11.21 50.82
N LYS A 8 12.26 -12.49 50.44
CA LYS A 8 11.21 -12.92 49.51
C LYS A 8 9.82 -12.86 50.12
N ALA A 9 9.67 -13.16 51.42
CA ALA A 9 8.39 -13.04 52.12
C ALA A 9 7.93 -11.58 52.28
N LEU A 10 8.88 -10.65 52.47
CA LEU A 10 8.60 -9.22 52.60
C LEU A 10 8.23 -8.57 51.25
N CYS A 11 8.84 -9.00 50.13
CA CYS A 11 8.47 -8.50 48.80
C CYS A 11 7.10 -9.00 48.31
N VAL A 12 6.67 -10.21 48.71
CA VAL A 12 5.36 -10.76 48.31
C VAL A 12 4.21 -10.13 49.12
N THR A 13 4.44 -9.71 50.36
CA THR A 13 3.42 -9.02 51.18
C THR A 13 3.24 -7.55 50.81
N VAL A 14 4.26 -6.88 50.28
CA VAL A 14 4.16 -5.50 49.77
C VAL A 14 3.45 -5.42 48.41
N LEU A 15 3.43 -6.50 47.62
CA LEU A 15 2.81 -6.52 46.29
C LEU A 15 1.26 -6.62 46.32
N VAL A 16 0.65 -6.92 47.46
CA VAL A 16 -0.81 -7.07 47.58
C VAL A 16 -1.53 -5.74 47.89
N ILE A 17 -0.80 -4.69 48.31
CA ILE A 17 -1.42 -3.44 48.81
C ILE A 17 -1.50 -2.33 47.73
N LEU A 18 -0.95 -2.54 46.53
CA LEU A 18 -1.11 -1.59 45.42
C LEU A 18 -2.31 -1.89 44.50
N SER A 19 -3.36 -2.51 45.05
CA SER A 19 -4.66 -2.58 44.39
C SER A 19 -5.39 -1.26 44.62
N GLY A 20 -4.99 -0.21 43.89
CA GLY A 20 -5.76 1.03 43.87
C GLY A 20 -7.20 0.74 43.44
N PRO A 21 -8.22 1.39 44.02
CA PRO A 21 -9.59 1.20 43.57
C PRO A 21 -9.67 1.62 42.10
N VAL A 22 -9.96 0.64 41.25
CA VAL A 22 -10.48 0.92 39.91
C VAL A 22 -11.75 1.73 40.14
N GLN A 23 -11.78 2.96 39.64
CA GLN A 23 -12.98 3.80 39.71
C GLN A 23 -14.05 3.21 38.79
N ALA A 24 -14.75 2.21 39.29
CA ALA A 24 -15.99 1.74 38.71
C ALA A 24 -17.10 2.75 39.07
N LEU A 25 -17.91 3.13 38.10
CA LEU A 25 -19.09 3.95 38.37
C LEU A 25 -20.12 3.13 39.14
N ASP A 26 -20.39 3.51 40.39
CA ASP A 26 -21.49 2.93 41.16
C ASP A 26 -22.81 3.14 40.40
N PRO A 27 -23.62 2.09 40.22
CA PRO A 27 -24.84 2.21 39.44
C PRO A 27 -25.77 3.29 39.99
N PHE A 28 -26.22 4.20 39.14
CA PHE A 28 -27.08 5.32 39.56
C PHE A 28 -28.21 5.56 38.57
N GLU A 29 -29.30 6.13 39.10
CA GLU A 29 -30.45 6.53 38.29
C GLU A 29 -30.18 7.89 37.64
N LEU A 30 -30.24 7.93 36.31
CA LEU A 30 -29.94 9.12 35.51
C LEU A 30 -31.12 10.10 35.56
N LYS A 31 -30.90 11.29 36.12
CA LYS A 31 -31.92 12.34 36.14
C LYS A 31 -31.70 13.41 35.07
N ASP A 32 -30.47 13.58 34.63
CA ASP A 32 -30.11 14.61 33.67
C ASP A 32 -28.82 14.26 32.92
N ILE A 33 -28.64 14.81 31.72
CA ILE A 33 -27.43 14.64 30.90
C ILE A 33 -26.94 16.03 30.48
N ARG A 34 -25.70 16.36 30.87
CA ARG A 34 -25.02 17.59 30.46
C ARG A 34 -23.91 17.26 29.47
N VAL A 35 -23.79 18.05 28.41
CA VAL A 35 -22.70 17.93 27.43
C VAL A 35 -21.76 19.12 27.56
N GLU A 36 -20.46 18.85 27.60
CA GLU A 36 -19.41 19.86 27.67
C GLU A 36 -18.41 19.66 26.52
N GLY A 37 -17.92 20.75 25.93
CA GLY A 37 -16.90 20.71 24.87
C GLY A 37 -17.42 20.49 23.44
N ALA A 38 -18.74 20.35 23.27
CA ALA A 38 -19.39 20.42 21.97
C ALA A 38 -19.50 21.90 21.52
N HIS A 39 -18.97 22.20 20.34
CA HIS A 39 -18.95 23.55 19.77
C HIS A 39 -19.61 23.60 18.39
N ARG A 40 -19.24 22.67 17.49
CA ARG A 40 -19.80 22.59 16.13
C ARG A 40 -20.86 21.50 16.01
N ILE A 41 -20.75 20.42 16.79
CA ILE A 41 -21.74 19.35 16.80
C ILE A 41 -22.89 19.77 17.70
N GLU A 42 -24.11 19.71 17.17
CA GLU A 42 -25.30 20.00 17.96
C GLU A 42 -25.48 18.98 19.08
N VAL A 43 -25.81 19.46 20.28
CA VAL A 43 -26.01 18.62 21.46
C VAL A 43 -27.07 17.53 21.22
N GLY A 44 -28.12 17.84 20.45
CA GLY A 44 -29.16 16.87 20.07
C GLY A 44 -28.61 15.69 19.25
N THR A 45 -27.56 15.91 18.46
CA THR A 45 -26.90 14.82 17.72
C THR A 45 -26.18 13.88 18.69
N ILE A 46 -25.51 14.41 19.72
CA ILE A 46 -24.85 13.61 20.76
C ILE A 46 -25.88 12.76 21.52
N PHE A 47 -27.03 13.34 21.87
CA PHE A 47 -28.12 12.60 22.51
C PHE A 47 -28.69 11.48 21.64
N ASN A 48 -28.75 11.65 20.31
CA ASN A 48 -29.23 10.59 19.40
C ASN A 48 -28.29 9.37 19.33
N TYR A 49 -26.98 9.57 19.55
CA TYR A 49 -26.00 8.47 19.54
C TYR A 49 -25.78 7.85 20.91
N LEU A 50 -26.15 8.53 21.99
CA LEU A 50 -26.02 7.98 23.34
C LEU A 50 -27.05 6.85 23.54
N PRO A 51 -26.62 5.64 23.95
CA PRO A 51 -27.54 4.52 24.23
C PRO A 51 -28.30 4.70 25.57
N VAL A 52 -28.16 5.86 26.22
CA VAL A 52 -28.72 6.16 27.53
C VAL A 52 -29.74 7.28 27.44
N LYS A 53 -30.81 7.17 28.20
CA LYS A 53 -31.87 8.16 28.33
C LYS A 53 -32.08 8.53 29.80
N VAL A 54 -32.63 9.71 30.02
CA VAL A 54 -33.06 10.13 31.36
C VAL A 54 -34.07 9.11 31.89
N GLY A 55 -33.85 8.62 33.12
CA GLY A 55 -34.57 7.52 33.74
C GLY A 55 -33.83 6.18 33.73
N ASP A 56 -32.79 6.03 32.90
CA ASP A 56 -32.02 4.78 32.86
C ASP A 56 -31.10 4.62 34.08
N LYS A 57 -30.78 3.37 34.41
CA LYS A 57 -29.76 3.04 35.39
C LYS A 57 -28.40 2.93 34.70
N ILE A 58 -27.53 3.90 34.93
CA ILE A 58 -26.18 3.90 34.36
C ILE A 58 -25.35 2.86 35.09
N THR A 59 -24.85 1.86 34.36
CA THR A 59 -23.82 0.93 34.82
C THR A 59 -22.49 1.24 34.14
N ASP A 60 -21.40 0.68 34.66
CA ASP A 60 -20.07 0.84 34.05
C ASP A 60 -20.01 0.27 32.61
N GLU A 61 -20.73 -0.82 32.34
CA GLU A 61 -20.84 -1.40 31.01
C GLU A 61 -21.50 -0.43 30.03
N LEU A 62 -22.61 0.17 30.44
CA LEU A 62 -23.37 1.11 29.63
C LEU A 62 -22.60 2.42 29.41
N ALA A 63 -21.81 2.86 30.40
CA ALA A 63 -20.89 3.98 30.27
C ALA A 63 -19.79 3.70 29.23
N ARG A 64 -19.14 2.53 29.30
CA ARG A 64 -18.11 2.11 28.34
C ARG A 64 -18.67 1.94 26.93
N GLU A 65 -19.87 1.39 26.80
CA GLU A 65 -20.58 1.28 25.52
C GLU A 65 -20.88 2.67 24.94
N SER A 66 -21.38 3.61 25.76
CA SER A 66 -21.65 4.99 25.35
C SER A 66 -20.39 5.69 24.81
N VAL A 67 -19.26 5.56 25.52
CA VAL A 67 -17.97 6.09 25.06
C VAL A 67 -17.60 5.48 23.70
N ARG A 68 -17.70 4.16 23.56
CA ARG A 68 -17.37 3.45 22.32
C ARG A 68 -18.24 3.89 21.14
N ILE A 69 -19.55 4.03 21.34
CA ILE A 69 -20.48 4.45 20.29
C ILE A 69 -20.14 5.88 19.85
N LEU A 70 -19.99 6.82 20.80
CA LEU A 70 -19.62 8.19 20.50
C LEU A 70 -18.27 8.28 19.77
N PHE A 71 -17.27 7.51 20.17
CA PHE A 71 -15.98 7.45 19.47
C PHE A 71 -16.11 6.92 18.04
N SER A 72 -16.97 5.90 17.84
CA SER A 72 -17.19 5.27 16.53
C SER A 72 -17.85 6.18 15.50
N THR A 73 -18.54 7.25 15.94
CA THR A 73 -19.09 8.28 15.04
C THR A 73 -18.00 9.02 14.25
N GLY A 74 -16.77 9.06 14.76
CA GLY A 74 -15.67 9.78 14.15
C GLY A 74 -15.74 11.31 14.31
N PHE A 75 -16.63 11.84 15.16
CA PHE A 75 -16.72 13.28 15.45
C PHE A 75 -15.77 13.75 16.55
N PHE A 76 -15.35 12.85 17.44
CA PHE A 76 -14.63 13.19 18.67
C PHE A 76 -13.24 12.54 18.72
N ASN A 77 -12.24 13.26 19.24
CA ASN A 77 -10.88 12.75 19.47
C ASN A 77 -10.72 12.22 20.91
N ASP A 78 -11.57 12.69 21.82
CA ASP A 78 -11.66 12.25 23.21
C ASP A 78 -13.12 12.35 23.68
N VAL A 79 -13.54 11.36 24.47
CA VAL A 79 -14.88 11.29 25.07
C VAL A 79 -14.72 10.75 26.48
N GLN A 80 -15.15 11.55 27.46
CA GLN A 80 -15.11 11.20 28.87
C GLN A 80 -16.50 11.32 29.47
N LEU A 81 -16.86 10.34 30.29
CA LEU A 81 -18.08 10.37 31.07
C LEU A 81 -17.72 10.64 32.53
N LYS A 82 -18.31 11.69 33.10
CA LYS A 82 -18.18 12.07 34.49
C LYS A 82 -19.55 12.03 35.15
N ARG A 83 -19.57 11.80 36.47
CA ARG A 83 -20.78 11.81 37.27
C ARG A 83 -20.77 13.00 38.21
N ASP A 84 -21.88 13.71 38.28
CA ASP A 84 -22.15 14.76 39.27
C ASP A 84 -23.52 14.49 39.90
N GLY A 85 -23.54 13.85 41.08
CA GLY A 85 -24.78 13.40 41.72
C GLY A 85 -25.55 12.37 40.89
N ASN A 86 -26.69 12.80 40.33
CA ASN A 86 -27.55 12.02 39.42
C ASN A 86 -27.48 12.52 37.96
N THR A 87 -26.54 13.41 37.65
CA THR A 87 -26.31 13.96 36.31
C THR A 87 -25.10 13.29 35.69
N LEU A 88 -25.25 12.85 34.43
CA LEU A 88 -24.15 12.37 33.60
C LEU A 88 -23.57 13.55 32.82
N ILE A 89 -22.29 13.85 33.03
CA ILE A 89 -21.57 14.88 32.28
C ILE A 89 -20.77 14.19 31.18
N VAL A 90 -21.15 14.42 29.93
CA VAL A 90 -20.47 13.95 28.73
C VAL A 90 -19.50 15.04 28.27
N VAL A 91 -18.23 14.87 28.61
CA VAL A 91 -17.16 15.78 28.16
C VAL A 91 -16.61 15.25 26.85
N VAL A 92 -16.77 16.02 25.78
CA VAL A 92 -16.27 15.67 24.45
C VAL A 92 -15.22 16.66 23.98
N SER A 93 -14.26 16.18 23.22
CA SER A 93 -13.38 17.02 22.42
C SER A 93 -13.61 16.68 20.95
N GLU A 94 -14.02 17.67 20.18
CA GLU A 94 -14.33 17.51 18.75
C GLU A 94 -13.03 17.30 17.96
N ARG A 95 -13.10 16.44 16.95
CA ARG A 95 -12.02 16.31 15.98
C ARG A 95 -11.92 17.59 15.16
N PRO A 96 -10.71 18.14 14.98
CA PRO A 96 -10.56 19.33 14.19
C PRO A 96 -10.86 19.04 12.70
N SER A 97 -11.30 20.06 11.96
CA SER A 97 -11.39 19.95 10.50
C SER A 97 -10.10 20.41 9.82
N ILE A 98 -9.79 19.81 8.68
CA ILE A 98 -8.66 20.19 7.83
C ILE A 98 -8.94 21.58 7.23
N ALA A 99 -8.08 22.55 7.53
CA ALA A 99 -8.19 23.90 6.96
C ALA A 99 -7.46 24.02 5.63
N SER A 100 -6.25 23.46 5.55
CA SER A 100 -5.44 23.41 4.33
C SER A 100 -4.40 22.30 4.44
N ILE A 101 -4.01 21.78 3.28
CA ILE A 101 -2.94 20.80 3.12
C ILE A 101 -1.86 21.43 2.23
N GLU A 102 -0.70 21.69 2.81
CA GLU A 102 0.49 22.20 2.11
C GLU A 102 1.44 21.03 1.88
N TYR A 103 2.01 20.91 0.68
CA TYR A 103 3.07 19.95 0.39
C TYR A 103 4.23 20.66 -0.31
N LEU A 104 5.45 20.29 0.09
CA LEU A 104 6.68 20.89 -0.39
C LEU A 104 7.71 19.81 -0.70
N GLY A 105 8.50 20.03 -1.76
CA GLY A 105 9.60 19.15 -2.14
C GLY A 105 9.26 18.05 -3.13
N ASN A 106 8.01 17.97 -3.58
CA ASN A 106 7.57 17.07 -4.66
C ASN A 106 7.95 17.64 -6.03
N LYS A 107 8.93 17.01 -6.69
CA LYS A 107 9.40 17.33 -8.05
C LYS A 107 9.10 16.21 -9.03
N ASP A 108 9.17 14.96 -8.57
CA ASP A 108 8.92 13.73 -9.31
C ASP A 108 7.43 13.40 -9.39
N ILE A 109 6.71 13.57 -8.28
CA ILE A 109 5.24 13.45 -8.24
C ILE A 109 4.65 14.84 -8.36
N ARG A 110 3.90 15.07 -9.44
CA ARG A 110 3.24 16.35 -9.69
C ARG A 110 2.10 16.58 -8.71
N ASP A 111 1.79 17.84 -8.46
CA ASP A 111 0.71 18.30 -7.57
C ASP A 111 -0.63 17.59 -7.86
N ALA A 112 -1.01 17.48 -9.13
CA ALA A 112 -2.24 16.81 -9.56
C ALA A 112 -2.32 15.33 -9.12
N GLU A 113 -1.19 14.61 -9.08
CA GLU A 113 -1.15 13.20 -8.66
C GLU A 113 -1.21 13.08 -7.13
N ILE A 114 -0.69 14.07 -6.40
CA ILE A 114 -0.85 14.17 -4.94
C ILE A 114 -2.30 14.49 -4.60
N GLU A 115 -2.91 15.42 -5.33
CA GLU A 115 -4.31 15.80 -5.19
C GLU A 115 -5.22 14.59 -5.44
N GLU A 116 -5.02 13.82 -6.51
CA GLU A 116 -5.74 12.57 -6.75
C GLU A 116 -5.61 11.59 -5.57
N ALA A 117 -4.40 11.43 -5.02
CA ALA A 117 -4.17 10.58 -3.86
C ALA A 117 -4.94 11.08 -2.62
N LEU A 118 -4.94 12.39 -2.36
CA LEU A 118 -5.69 13.03 -1.27
C LEU A 118 -7.20 12.76 -1.39
N HIS A 119 -7.75 12.94 -2.59
CA HIS A 119 -9.16 12.67 -2.88
C HIS A 119 -9.52 11.19 -2.69
N SER A 120 -8.65 10.27 -3.14
CA SER A 120 -8.91 8.82 -3.06
C SER A 120 -9.06 8.30 -1.62
N VAL A 121 -8.40 8.95 -0.64
CA VAL A 121 -8.48 8.58 0.78
C VAL A 121 -9.40 9.49 1.59
N GLY A 122 -10.06 10.46 0.95
CA GLY A 122 -10.95 11.41 1.60
C GLY A 122 -10.25 12.41 2.52
N PHE A 123 -8.94 12.62 2.33
CA PHE A 123 -8.13 13.55 3.12
C PHE A 123 -8.04 14.89 2.38
N VAL A 124 -9.11 15.67 2.45
CA VAL A 124 -9.25 16.94 1.70
C VAL A 124 -9.73 18.06 2.62
N ASP A 125 -9.56 19.30 2.18
CA ASP A 125 -9.96 20.50 2.91
C ASP A 125 -11.45 20.46 3.31
N GLY A 126 -11.75 20.91 4.52
CA GLY A 126 -13.08 20.92 5.11
C GLY A 126 -13.52 19.57 5.73
N LYS A 127 -12.82 18.46 5.47
CA LYS A 127 -13.12 17.17 6.12
C LYS A 127 -12.56 17.10 7.55
N VAL A 128 -13.08 16.16 8.33
CA VAL A 128 -12.61 15.89 9.68
C VAL A 128 -11.21 15.28 9.64
N PHE A 129 -10.28 15.83 10.42
CA PHE A 129 -8.94 15.31 10.56
C PHE A 129 -8.93 14.01 11.37
N SER A 130 -8.15 13.04 10.92
CA SER A 130 -7.95 11.77 11.58
C SER A 130 -6.52 11.29 11.32
N GLN A 131 -5.75 11.07 12.40
CA GLN A 131 -4.38 10.58 12.30
C GLN A 131 -4.27 9.28 11.48
N PRO A 132 -5.13 8.25 11.67
CA PRO A 132 -5.10 7.05 10.85
C PRO A 132 -5.25 7.28 9.33
N VAL A 133 -6.03 8.30 8.93
CA VAL A 133 -6.23 8.63 7.51
C VAL A 133 -4.99 9.32 6.95
N LEU A 134 -4.38 10.23 7.73
CA LEU A 134 -3.08 10.82 7.39
C LEU A 134 -2.00 9.75 7.23
N ASP A 135 -1.91 8.79 8.16
CA ASP A 135 -0.92 7.72 8.09
C ASP A 135 -1.10 6.84 6.84
N LYS A 136 -2.36 6.54 6.49
CA LYS A 136 -2.70 5.82 5.25
C LYS A 136 -2.27 6.62 4.01
N LEU A 137 -2.56 7.92 3.96
CA LEU A 137 -2.11 8.81 2.89
C LEU A 137 -0.58 8.79 2.75
N LEU A 138 0.14 8.99 3.85
CA LEU A 138 1.60 9.00 3.86
C LEU A 138 2.17 7.67 3.36
N LYS A 139 1.55 6.54 3.72
CA LYS A 139 1.92 5.22 3.22
C LYS A 139 1.71 5.14 1.70
N THR A 140 0.55 5.53 1.19
CA THR A 140 0.25 5.53 -0.25
C THR A 140 1.21 6.42 -1.04
N LEU A 141 1.54 7.62 -0.55
CA LEU A 141 2.51 8.49 -1.19
C LEU A 141 3.92 7.86 -1.21
N ARG A 142 4.36 7.25 -0.09
CA ARG A 142 5.64 6.52 -0.03
C ARG A 142 5.67 5.35 -1.02
N GLU A 143 4.60 4.57 -1.11
CA GLU A 143 4.48 3.46 -2.07
C GLU A 143 4.57 3.95 -3.52
N ARG A 144 3.98 5.11 -3.85
CA ARG A 144 4.13 5.74 -5.17
C ARG A 144 5.59 6.10 -5.46
N TYR A 145 6.29 6.74 -4.52
CA TYR A 145 7.73 7.01 -4.66
C TYR A 145 8.55 5.72 -4.82
N PHE A 146 8.23 4.67 -4.07
CA PHE A 146 8.92 3.37 -4.16
C PHE A 146 8.72 2.71 -5.53
N SER A 147 7.51 2.79 -6.10
CA SER A 147 7.24 2.26 -7.44
C SER A 147 8.13 2.93 -8.51
N ARG A 148 8.50 4.21 -8.30
CA ARG A 148 9.39 5.00 -9.15
C ARG A 148 10.88 4.82 -8.80
N GLY A 149 11.21 3.89 -7.90
CA GLY A 149 12.59 3.58 -7.50
C GLY A 149 13.17 4.51 -6.45
N ARG A 150 12.37 5.35 -5.79
CA ARG A 150 12.83 6.30 -4.77
C ARG A 150 12.64 5.72 -3.37
N TYR A 151 13.40 4.67 -3.06
CA TYR A 151 13.31 3.95 -1.78
C TYR A 151 13.81 4.76 -0.58
N SER A 152 14.69 5.74 -0.81
CA SER A 152 15.15 6.67 0.22
C SER A 152 14.19 7.83 0.47
N ALA A 153 13.04 7.90 -0.21
CA ALA A 153 12.09 9.00 -0.03
C ALA A 153 11.53 9.02 1.39
N THR A 154 11.50 10.20 2.00
CA THR A 154 10.89 10.46 3.30
C THR A 154 9.80 11.51 3.16
N ILE A 155 8.74 11.33 3.93
CA ILE A 155 7.62 12.26 3.99
C ILE A 155 7.36 12.51 5.46
N GLU A 156 7.63 13.74 5.90
CA GLU A 156 7.39 14.22 7.24
C GLU A 156 6.11 15.05 7.26
N SER A 157 5.19 14.72 8.17
CA SER A 157 3.95 15.45 8.35
C SER A 157 3.99 16.29 9.62
N THR A 158 3.71 17.58 9.50
CA THR A 158 3.49 18.48 10.63
C THR A 158 2.01 18.85 10.68
N VAL A 159 1.37 18.61 11.82
CA VAL A 159 -0.02 19.02 12.08
C VAL A 159 0.00 20.22 13.00
N THR A 160 -0.40 21.39 12.50
CA THR A 160 -0.43 22.63 13.27
C THR A 160 -1.88 22.98 13.62
N PRO A 161 -2.24 23.03 14.92
CA PRO A 161 -3.54 23.52 15.36
C PRO A 161 -3.76 24.98 14.95
N LEU A 162 -4.99 25.31 14.60
CA LEU A 162 -5.47 26.65 14.26
C LEU A 162 -6.70 26.99 15.11
N ASP A 163 -7.13 28.25 15.03
CA ASP A 163 -8.37 28.69 15.66
C ASP A 163 -9.61 27.96 15.12
N ALA A 164 -10.65 27.92 15.95
CA ALA A 164 -11.95 27.30 15.66
C ALA A 164 -11.89 25.79 15.40
N SER A 165 -11.07 25.06 16.16
CA SER A 165 -10.92 23.60 16.05
C SER A 165 -10.58 23.16 14.62
N ARG A 166 -9.55 23.79 14.05
CA ARG A 166 -9.03 23.46 12.72
C ARG A 166 -7.56 23.10 12.79
N VAL A 167 -7.08 22.39 11.76
CA VAL A 167 -5.67 22.04 11.63
C VAL A 167 -5.16 22.37 10.23
N ARG A 168 -3.94 22.90 10.14
CA ARG A 168 -3.15 22.94 8.92
C ARG A 168 -2.24 21.72 8.90
N ILE A 169 -2.20 21.01 7.78
CA ILE A 169 -1.26 19.91 7.57
C ILE A 169 -0.19 20.38 6.60
N ARG A 170 1.08 20.20 6.98
CA ARG A 170 2.22 20.40 6.09
C ARG A 170 2.94 19.08 5.87
N LEU A 171 3.09 18.69 4.61
CA LEU A 171 3.86 17.53 4.17
C LEU A 171 5.19 18.02 3.59
N GLN A 172 6.28 17.73 4.29
CA GLN A 172 7.63 17.97 3.80
C GLN A 172 8.15 16.69 3.17
N ILE A 173 8.37 16.73 1.86
CA ILE A 173 8.78 15.58 1.06
C ILE A 173 10.25 15.75 0.69
N ASP A 174 11.08 14.79 1.12
CA ASP A 174 12.39 14.57 0.54
C ASP A 174 12.29 13.32 -0.34
N GLU A 175 12.38 13.51 -1.65
CA GLU A 175 12.28 12.41 -2.62
C GLU A 175 13.50 11.48 -2.59
N GLY A 176 14.59 11.94 -1.97
CA GLY A 176 15.87 11.26 -1.98
C GLY A 176 16.41 10.99 -3.40
N ARG A 177 17.33 10.03 -3.49
CA ARG A 177 17.94 9.64 -4.76
C ARG A 177 17.19 8.47 -5.37
N VAL A 178 17.10 8.44 -6.70
CA VAL A 178 16.60 7.27 -7.42
C VAL A 178 17.59 6.13 -7.22
N ALA A 179 17.09 4.98 -6.77
CA ALA A 179 17.90 3.79 -6.59
C ALA A 179 18.35 3.24 -7.95
N ARG A 180 19.56 2.72 -7.98
CA ARG A 180 20.22 2.23 -9.20
C ARG A 180 20.49 0.75 -9.07
N ILE A 181 20.52 0.06 -10.21
CA ILE A 181 20.87 -1.34 -10.24
C ILE A 181 22.39 -1.47 -10.20
N GLU A 182 22.89 -1.96 -9.08
CA GLU A 182 24.31 -2.24 -8.89
C GLU A 182 24.67 -3.59 -9.51
N LYS A 183 23.81 -4.59 -9.31
CA LYS A 183 24.01 -5.93 -9.86
C LYS A 183 22.70 -6.54 -10.32
N LEU A 184 22.76 -7.13 -11.50
CA LEU A 184 21.70 -7.93 -12.08
C LEU A 184 22.25 -9.32 -12.33
N ARG A 185 21.52 -10.34 -11.90
CA ARG A 185 21.90 -11.74 -12.08
C ARG A 185 20.70 -12.53 -12.58
N ILE A 186 20.92 -13.33 -13.60
CA ILE A 186 19.97 -14.34 -14.05
C ILE A 186 20.54 -15.71 -13.63
N VAL A 187 19.69 -16.59 -13.11
CA VAL A 187 20.07 -17.93 -12.66
C VAL A 187 19.16 -18.93 -13.34
N GLY A 188 19.74 -20.02 -13.85
CA GLY A 188 19.02 -21.07 -14.55
C GLY A 188 19.05 -20.97 -16.08
N ASN A 189 19.63 -19.89 -16.62
CA ASN A 189 19.93 -19.79 -18.04
C ASN A 189 21.14 -20.65 -18.41
N ASN A 190 20.93 -21.69 -19.22
CA ASN A 190 21.99 -22.56 -19.71
C ASN A 190 22.14 -22.44 -21.24
N ARG A 191 21.06 -22.12 -21.95
CA ARG A 191 21.03 -22.04 -23.41
C ARG A 191 21.43 -20.66 -23.93
N PHE A 192 21.06 -19.60 -23.22
CA PHE A 192 21.43 -18.24 -23.57
C PHE A 192 22.40 -17.63 -22.55
N SER A 193 23.36 -16.86 -23.05
CA SER A 193 24.33 -16.19 -22.17
C SER A 193 23.70 -15.01 -21.43
N ASP A 194 24.15 -14.72 -20.21
CA ASP A 194 23.73 -13.53 -19.44
C ASP A 194 23.80 -12.26 -20.28
N ARG A 195 24.88 -12.12 -21.06
CA ARG A 195 25.12 -10.93 -21.89
C ARG A 195 24.07 -10.76 -22.99
N GLU A 196 23.55 -11.85 -23.52
CA GLU A 196 22.48 -11.83 -24.52
C GLU A 196 21.16 -11.42 -23.87
N LEU A 197 20.82 -12.06 -22.76
CA LEU A 197 19.60 -11.77 -22.01
C LEU A 197 19.59 -10.33 -21.49
N PHE A 198 20.70 -9.82 -20.96
CA PHE A 198 20.84 -8.45 -20.48
C PHE A 198 20.63 -7.38 -21.56
N LYS A 199 20.80 -7.69 -22.85
CA LYS A 199 20.52 -6.73 -23.93
C LYS A 199 19.01 -6.51 -24.12
N LEU A 200 18.19 -7.48 -23.76
CA LEU A 200 16.74 -7.46 -23.89
C LEU A 200 16.09 -6.63 -22.78
N LEU A 201 16.75 -6.55 -21.62
CA LEU A 201 16.20 -5.90 -20.44
C LEU A 201 16.26 -4.38 -20.57
N GLU A 202 15.20 -3.72 -20.11
CA GLU A 202 15.22 -2.27 -19.89
C GLU A 202 16.14 -1.91 -18.71
N LEU A 203 16.23 -2.82 -17.73
CA LEU A 203 17.15 -2.74 -16.61
C LEU A 203 18.60 -2.93 -17.09
N ARG A 204 19.49 -2.01 -16.72
CA ARG A 204 20.91 -2.10 -17.06
C ARG A 204 21.80 -2.07 -15.82
N GLN A 205 22.74 -3.01 -15.76
CA GLN A 205 23.84 -2.99 -14.81
C GLN A 205 24.83 -1.87 -15.15
N ASP A 206 25.54 -1.39 -14.13
CA ASP A 206 26.56 -0.36 -14.29
C ASP A 206 27.65 -0.79 -15.28
N SER A 207 27.96 0.10 -16.24
CA SER A 207 29.07 -0.03 -17.18
C SER A 207 29.94 1.20 -17.03
N LEU A 208 31.27 1.05 -17.07
CA LEU A 208 32.23 2.13 -16.73
C LEU A 208 32.11 3.41 -17.59
N LEU A 209 31.47 3.31 -18.76
CA LEU A 209 31.19 4.43 -19.67
C LEU A 209 29.79 5.06 -19.49
N GLY A 210 29.00 4.55 -18.53
CA GLY A 210 27.55 4.76 -18.44
C GLY A 210 27.07 5.98 -17.64
N PHE A 211 27.94 6.92 -17.25
CA PHE A 211 27.65 7.93 -16.21
C PHE A 211 26.41 8.80 -16.48
N LEU A 212 25.97 8.94 -17.73
CA LEU A 212 24.88 9.85 -18.14
C LEU A 212 23.53 9.19 -18.49
N SER A 213 23.37 7.86 -18.36
CA SER A 213 22.14 7.20 -18.83
C SER A 213 21.07 7.04 -17.73
N SER A 214 19.88 7.63 -17.92
CA SER A 214 18.67 7.42 -17.11
C SER A 214 18.17 5.96 -17.11
N LYS A 215 18.79 5.09 -17.92
CA LYS A 215 18.57 3.65 -17.96
C LYS A 215 19.13 2.91 -16.73
N ARG A 216 20.05 3.51 -15.94
CA ARG A 216 20.53 2.97 -14.64
C ARG A 216 19.45 2.86 -13.55
N ASN A 217 18.39 3.69 -13.62
CA ASN A 217 17.41 3.83 -12.55
C ASN A 217 16.49 2.61 -12.48
N TYR A 218 16.37 2.02 -11.29
CA TYR A 218 15.41 0.97 -10.99
C TYR A 218 13.99 1.56 -10.95
N SER A 219 13.01 0.86 -11.51
CA SER A 219 11.60 1.06 -11.20
C SER A 219 10.87 -0.27 -11.36
N ILE A 220 9.74 -0.44 -10.67
CA ILE A 220 8.97 -1.70 -10.78
C ILE A 220 8.45 -1.91 -12.21
N GLN A 221 8.11 -0.82 -12.91
CA GLN A 221 7.62 -0.88 -14.28
C GLN A 221 8.70 -1.42 -15.23
N LYS A 222 9.94 -0.95 -15.11
CA LYS A 222 11.05 -1.45 -15.93
C LYS A 222 11.41 -2.90 -15.61
N LEU A 223 11.29 -3.31 -14.34
CA LEU A 223 11.48 -4.71 -13.96
C LEU A 223 10.43 -5.58 -14.65
N ASN A 224 9.15 -5.23 -14.54
CA ASN A 224 8.06 -5.98 -15.17
C ASN A 224 8.22 -6.05 -16.70
N ALA A 225 8.56 -4.92 -17.35
CA ALA A 225 8.85 -4.89 -18.78
C ALA A 225 10.03 -5.81 -19.16
N SER A 226 11.07 -5.86 -18.31
CA SER A 226 12.23 -6.73 -18.52
C SER A 226 11.89 -8.21 -18.34
N LEU A 227 11.06 -8.56 -17.35
CA LEU A 227 10.56 -9.92 -17.16
C LEU A 227 9.70 -10.38 -18.35
N GLU A 228 8.82 -9.50 -18.84
CA GLU A 228 8.01 -9.79 -20.03
C GLU A 228 8.85 -9.94 -21.30
N ALA A 229 9.90 -9.12 -21.46
CA ALA A 229 10.86 -9.23 -22.56
C ALA A 229 11.61 -10.57 -22.53
N LEU A 230 12.03 -11.05 -21.35
CA LEU A 230 12.64 -12.38 -21.20
C LEU A 230 11.66 -13.47 -21.59
N THR A 231 10.46 -13.47 -21.02
CA THR A 231 9.42 -14.45 -21.34
C THR A 231 9.13 -14.49 -22.83
N SER A 232 8.95 -13.33 -23.46
CA SER A 232 8.69 -13.23 -24.89
C SER A 232 9.86 -13.79 -25.71
N TYR A 233 11.10 -13.42 -25.36
CA TYR A 233 12.28 -13.91 -26.04
C TYR A 233 12.39 -15.44 -26.00
N TYR A 234 12.22 -16.07 -24.82
CA TYR A 234 12.29 -17.52 -24.71
C TYR A 234 11.17 -18.23 -25.48
N LEU A 235 9.93 -17.74 -25.36
CA LEU A 235 8.78 -18.27 -26.10
C LEU A 235 8.94 -18.10 -27.62
N ASP A 236 9.67 -17.08 -28.06
CA ASP A 236 9.95 -16.85 -29.48
C ASP A 236 11.08 -17.73 -30.05
N HIS A 237 11.87 -18.37 -29.17
CA HIS A 237 12.98 -19.25 -29.54
C HIS A 237 12.70 -20.74 -29.25
N GLY A 238 11.44 -21.10 -29.03
CA GLY A 238 11.00 -22.49 -28.92
C GLY A 238 10.74 -23.00 -27.50
N TYR A 239 10.98 -22.19 -26.48
CA TYR A 239 10.89 -22.63 -25.09
C TYR A 239 9.47 -22.40 -24.53
N ILE A 240 8.52 -23.26 -24.90
CA ILE A 240 7.10 -23.11 -24.53
C ILE A 240 6.90 -23.22 -23.00
N ASN A 241 7.68 -24.07 -22.34
CA ASN A 241 7.62 -24.29 -20.90
C ASN A 241 8.55 -23.35 -20.13
N PHE A 242 8.94 -22.22 -20.73
CA PHE A 242 9.72 -21.21 -20.05
C PHE A 242 8.94 -20.62 -18.88
N GLU A 243 9.57 -20.56 -17.71
CA GLU A 243 8.97 -19.96 -16.53
C GLU A 243 10.00 -19.12 -15.77
N ILE A 244 9.52 -18.04 -15.15
CA ILE A 244 10.29 -17.23 -14.20
C ILE A 244 9.90 -17.71 -12.80
N ASP A 245 10.78 -18.47 -12.17
CA ASP A 245 10.54 -19.09 -10.86
C ASP A 245 10.48 -18.04 -9.73
N SER A 246 11.39 -17.06 -9.76
CA SER A 246 11.45 -15.98 -8.78
C SER A 246 12.12 -14.72 -9.33
N HIS A 247 11.79 -13.56 -8.74
CA HIS A 247 12.47 -12.28 -9.01
C HIS A 247 12.76 -11.56 -7.69
N ASP A 248 13.89 -11.88 -7.09
CA ASP A 248 14.29 -11.37 -5.79
C ASP A 248 14.98 -10.01 -5.91
N VAL A 249 14.45 -9.01 -5.20
CA VAL A 249 15.00 -7.65 -5.17
C VAL A 249 15.53 -7.35 -3.77
N ALA A 250 16.84 -7.22 -3.64
CA ALA A 250 17.50 -6.80 -2.42
C ALA A 250 17.96 -5.34 -2.51
N ILE A 251 17.83 -4.61 -1.41
CA ILE A 251 18.16 -3.19 -1.31
C ILE A 251 19.29 -3.05 -0.29
N SER A 252 20.34 -2.30 -0.63
CA SER A 252 21.42 -2.01 0.31
C SER A 252 20.95 -1.10 1.46
N GLN A 253 21.73 -1.05 2.55
CA GLN A 253 21.40 -0.26 3.73
C GLN A 253 21.26 1.25 3.43
N ASN A 254 21.95 1.75 2.41
CA ASN A 254 21.87 3.15 1.99
C ASN A 254 20.60 3.46 1.15
N LYS A 255 19.76 2.45 0.88
CA LYS A 255 18.52 2.51 0.08
C LYS A 255 18.70 2.98 -1.37
N GLN A 256 19.91 2.84 -1.93
CA GLN A 256 20.26 3.35 -3.24
C GLN A 256 20.79 2.28 -4.19
N ASP A 257 21.35 1.19 -3.68
CA ASP A 257 21.88 0.13 -4.51
C ASP A 257 20.91 -1.05 -4.50
N ILE A 258 20.45 -1.42 -5.69
CA ILE A 258 19.50 -2.50 -5.91
C ILE A 258 20.23 -3.69 -6.52
N PHE A 259 19.99 -4.86 -5.95
CA PHE A 259 20.47 -6.15 -6.42
C PHE A 259 19.27 -6.97 -6.87
N VAL A 260 19.20 -7.28 -8.16
CA VAL A 260 18.11 -8.05 -8.74
C VAL A 260 18.63 -9.43 -9.11
N THR A 261 17.99 -10.48 -8.59
CA THR A 261 18.21 -11.87 -9.02
C THR A 261 16.93 -12.41 -9.65
N ILE A 262 17.02 -12.86 -10.90
CA ILE A 262 15.92 -13.49 -11.63
C ILE A 262 16.26 -14.97 -11.76
N SER A 263 15.43 -15.83 -11.19
CA SER A 263 15.55 -17.29 -11.32
C SER A 263 14.59 -17.74 -12.41
N ILE A 264 15.10 -18.52 -13.37
CA ILE A 264 14.32 -18.99 -14.51
C ILE A 264 14.50 -20.49 -14.72
N THR A 265 13.47 -21.11 -15.29
CA THR A 265 13.52 -22.48 -15.81
C THR A 265 13.27 -22.41 -17.32
N GLU A 266 14.28 -22.76 -18.12
CA GLU A 266 14.21 -22.64 -19.59
C GLU A 266 13.24 -23.66 -20.21
N GLY A 267 13.20 -24.88 -19.67
CA GLY A 267 12.49 -26.00 -20.28
C GLY A 267 13.18 -26.52 -21.56
N GLU A 268 12.52 -27.49 -22.20
CA GLU A 268 13.01 -28.07 -23.47
C GLU A 268 12.57 -27.24 -24.68
N PRO A 269 13.36 -27.20 -25.77
CA PRO A 269 12.96 -26.53 -26.99
C PRO A 269 11.91 -27.36 -27.75
N TYR A 270 10.85 -26.69 -28.18
CA TYR A 270 9.78 -27.24 -29.01
C TYR A 270 9.82 -26.64 -30.41
N ALA A 271 9.32 -27.42 -31.36
CA ALA A 271 9.10 -26.99 -32.73
C ALA A 271 7.60 -27.06 -33.06
N PHE A 272 7.18 -26.29 -34.06
CA PHE A 272 5.83 -26.38 -34.58
C PHE A 272 5.57 -27.78 -35.14
N GLY A 273 4.55 -28.44 -34.62
CA GLY A 273 4.03 -29.68 -35.18
C GLY A 273 3.19 -29.43 -36.43
N LYS A 274 2.14 -30.23 -36.60
CA LYS A 274 1.15 -30.00 -37.65
C LYS A 274 0.25 -28.81 -37.25
N VAL A 275 0.18 -27.79 -38.09
CA VAL A 275 -0.69 -26.63 -37.89
C VAL A 275 -1.85 -26.72 -38.88
N GLU A 276 -3.07 -26.80 -38.35
CA GLU A 276 -4.31 -26.94 -39.11
C GLU A 276 -5.25 -25.79 -38.79
N LEU A 277 -6.07 -25.41 -39.78
CA LEU A 277 -7.14 -24.45 -39.61
C LEU A 277 -8.46 -25.21 -39.46
N ASP A 278 -9.17 -24.95 -38.38
CA ASP A 278 -10.56 -25.37 -38.20
C ASP A 278 -11.47 -24.15 -38.37
N ASP A 279 -11.99 -23.95 -39.59
CA ASP A 279 -12.94 -22.89 -39.92
C ASP A 279 -14.25 -23.49 -40.43
N THR A 280 -15.27 -23.47 -39.57
CA THR A 280 -16.61 -23.98 -39.88
C THR A 280 -17.43 -23.03 -40.74
N GLN A 281 -17.10 -21.73 -40.75
CA GLN A 281 -17.86 -20.69 -41.45
C GLN A 281 -17.28 -20.33 -42.83
N ARG A 282 -16.08 -20.84 -43.16
CA ARG A 282 -15.37 -20.70 -44.45
C ARG A 282 -15.05 -19.25 -44.83
N TYR A 283 -14.82 -18.40 -43.84
CA TYR A 283 -14.37 -17.03 -44.08
C TYR A 283 -12.89 -16.96 -44.46
N ILE A 284 -12.08 -17.95 -44.03
CA ILE A 284 -10.65 -18.00 -44.29
C ILE A 284 -10.37 -19.08 -45.34
N THR A 285 -9.74 -18.69 -46.45
CA THR A 285 -9.36 -19.66 -47.48
C THR A 285 -8.11 -20.45 -47.05
N LYS A 286 -7.93 -21.65 -47.62
CA LYS A 286 -6.70 -22.45 -47.43
C LYS A 286 -5.46 -21.70 -47.90
N GLU A 287 -5.60 -20.84 -48.90
CA GLU A 287 -4.52 -20.02 -49.44
C GLU A 287 -4.12 -18.94 -48.44
N ASP A 288 -5.07 -18.22 -47.86
CA ASP A 288 -4.82 -17.22 -46.82
C ASP A 288 -4.12 -17.83 -45.60
N PHE A 289 -4.62 -18.98 -45.14
CA PHE A 289 -4.01 -19.72 -44.03
C PHE A 289 -2.59 -20.19 -44.37
N SER A 290 -2.35 -20.68 -45.59
CA SER A 290 -1.04 -21.18 -46.01
C SER A 290 0.04 -20.09 -46.02
N ARG A 291 -0.35 -18.83 -46.25
CA ARG A 291 0.55 -17.67 -46.28
C ARG A 291 0.97 -17.22 -44.88
N VAL A 292 0.09 -17.38 -43.90
CA VAL A 292 0.29 -16.85 -42.54
C VAL A 292 0.69 -17.91 -41.52
N ARG A 293 0.43 -19.20 -41.80
CA ARG A 293 0.74 -20.28 -40.85
C ARG A 293 2.25 -20.41 -40.58
N PRO A 294 2.64 -20.68 -39.32
CA PRO A 294 4.01 -21.07 -39.01
C PRO A 294 4.41 -22.36 -39.76
N ARG A 295 5.69 -22.48 -40.11
CA ARG A 295 6.20 -23.66 -40.80
C ARG A 295 6.35 -24.82 -39.82
N SER A 296 5.72 -25.96 -40.13
CA SER A 296 5.96 -27.21 -39.40
C SER A 296 7.45 -27.57 -39.41
N GLY A 297 7.96 -27.95 -38.25
CA GLY A 297 9.38 -28.27 -38.01
C GLY A 297 10.27 -27.07 -37.67
N ALA A 298 9.80 -25.82 -37.83
CA ALA A 298 10.53 -24.66 -37.33
C ALA A 298 10.41 -24.57 -35.79
N PRO A 299 11.39 -23.97 -35.08
CA PRO A 299 11.26 -23.69 -33.66
C PRO A 299 9.96 -22.96 -33.35
N PHE A 300 9.31 -23.32 -32.25
CA PHE A 300 8.10 -22.63 -31.83
C PHE A 300 8.41 -21.14 -31.60
N SER A 301 7.50 -20.27 -32.03
CA SER A 301 7.60 -18.84 -31.78
C SER A 301 6.22 -18.27 -31.48
N ARG A 302 6.04 -17.73 -30.27
CA ARG A 302 4.80 -17.08 -29.88
C ARG A 302 4.48 -15.90 -30.80
N HIS A 303 5.48 -15.11 -31.17
CA HIS A 303 5.34 -14.00 -32.09
C HIS A 303 4.80 -14.45 -33.46
N GLN A 304 5.30 -15.56 -34.03
CA GLN A 304 4.74 -16.10 -35.28
C GLN A 304 3.28 -16.53 -35.14
N VAL A 305 2.90 -17.13 -34.00
CA VAL A 305 1.50 -17.48 -33.71
C VAL A 305 0.62 -16.24 -33.63
N LEU A 306 1.08 -15.19 -32.96
CA LEU A 306 0.35 -13.93 -32.83
C LEU A 306 0.21 -13.22 -34.18
N LEU A 307 1.26 -13.16 -34.99
CA LEU A 307 1.19 -12.60 -36.34
C LEU A 307 0.21 -13.37 -37.22
N ALA A 308 0.25 -14.71 -37.18
CA ALA A 308 -0.69 -15.53 -37.92
C ALA A 308 -2.13 -15.24 -37.48
N LYS A 309 -2.38 -15.18 -36.16
CA LYS A 309 -3.68 -14.85 -35.59
C LYS A 309 -4.18 -13.47 -36.05
N THR A 310 -3.38 -12.42 -35.89
CA THR A 310 -3.78 -11.04 -36.25
C THR A 310 -4.02 -10.90 -37.76
N ALA A 311 -3.21 -11.56 -38.59
CA ALA A 311 -3.44 -11.57 -40.04
C ALA A 311 -4.79 -12.23 -40.39
N LEU A 312 -5.14 -13.34 -39.74
CA LEU A 312 -6.44 -13.98 -39.93
C LEU A 312 -7.59 -13.11 -39.41
N GLU A 313 -7.46 -12.46 -38.25
CA GLU A 313 -8.46 -11.53 -37.72
C GLU A 313 -8.71 -10.36 -38.69
N SER A 314 -7.65 -9.83 -39.31
CA SER A 314 -7.79 -8.74 -40.30
C SER A 314 -8.54 -9.13 -41.57
N ILE A 315 -8.63 -10.42 -41.89
CA ILE A 315 -9.42 -10.93 -43.03
C ILE A 315 -10.91 -10.99 -42.67
N LEU A 316 -11.23 -11.10 -41.38
CA LEU A 316 -12.59 -11.17 -40.86
C LEU A 316 -13.24 -9.79 -40.63
N THR A 317 -12.46 -8.72 -40.74
CA THR A 317 -12.91 -7.33 -40.49
C THR A 317 -13.11 -6.58 -41.81
#